data_AF-A0A6N6LQ25-F1
#
_entry.id   AF-A0A6N6LQ25-F1
#
_cell.length_a   1.000
_cell.length_b   1.000
_cell.length_c   1.000
_cell.angle_alpha   90.00
_cell.angle_beta   90.00
_cell.angle_gamma   90.00
#
_symmetry.space_group_name_H-M   'P 1'
#
loop_
_entity.id
_entity.type
_entity.pdbx_description
1 polymer ?
#
loop_
_entity_poly.entity_id
_entity_poly.type
_entity_poly.pdbx_seq_one_letter_code
_entity_poly.pdbx_strand_id
1 'polypeptide(L)'
;MKIDELERARIFILKRLGILKFLSVIESLLVMFLAFIFIKDLIIALILGVFICVFFYRITSKKLKNSLNNLEEEVLSLFLRQNNAKISKKAILLKDFESLNLSEKLNEFNSLKPLIFENFSLCDIKFKDDKKRFFCGVLIQSKLAKKEFKNEESIYQKLNKKEFDMSAIFGFKGNYLIASMQNPFFINLKEPIKVNLIRLQERLSLIKQGLFD
;
A
#
# COMPACT_ATOMS: atom_id res chain seq x y z
N MET A 1 -14.37 -93.51 -10.40
CA MET A 1 -13.70 -92.62 -9.42
C MET A 1 -14.34 -92.88 -8.07
N LYS A 2 -13.57 -93.28 -7.05
CA LYS A 2 -14.14 -93.69 -5.75
C LYS A 2 -14.53 -92.43 -4.95
N ILE A 3 -15.62 -92.50 -4.19
CA ILE A 3 -16.15 -91.39 -3.38
C ILE A 3 -15.05 -90.76 -2.49
N ASP A 4 -14.13 -91.59 -1.97
CA ASP A 4 -12.99 -91.15 -1.14
C ASP A 4 -11.97 -90.26 -1.85
N GLU A 5 -11.86 -90.33 -3.18
CA GLU A 5 -10.98 -89.47 -3.97
C GLU A 5 -11.57 -88.07 -4.13
N LEU A 6 -12.90 -87.99 -4.32
CA LEU A 6 -13.64 -86.73 -4.39
C LEU A 6 -13.65 -86.01 -3.05
N GLU A 7 -13.80 -86.73 -1.93
CA GLU A 7 -13.76 -86.15 -0.58
C GLU A 7 -12.36 -85.55 -0.27
N ARG A 8 -11.28 -86.27 -0.64
CA ARG A 8 -9.92 -85.76 -0.49
C ARG A 8 -9.64 -84.53 -1.35
N ALA A 9 -10.12 -84.52 -2.60
CA ALA A 9 -10.01 -83.36 -3.47
C ALA A 9 -10.78 -82.15 -2.89
N ARG A 10 -12.00 -82.37 -2.38
CA ARG A 10 -12.81 -81.34 -1.74
C ARG A 10 -12.10 -80.73 -0.53
N ILE A 11 -11.58 -81.54 0.39
CA ILE A 11 -10.85 -81.06 1.58
C ILE A 11 -9.60 -80.27 1.17
N PHE A 12 -8.87 -80.75 0.16
CA PHE A 12 -7.68 -80.07 -0.35
C PHE A 12 -8.01 -78.68 -0.95
N ILE A 13 -9.07 -78.61 -1.76
CA ILE A 13 -9.55 -77.35 -2.35
C ILE A 13 -10.00 -76.39 -1.25
N LEU A 14 -10.79 -76.85 -0.28
CA LEU A 14 -11.26 -76.02 0.83
C LEU A 14 -10.10 -75.47 1.68
N LYS A 15 -9.06 -76.28 1.92
CA LYS A 15 -7.86 -75.85 2.66
C LYS A 15 -7.09 -74.77 1.90
N ARG A 16 -6.88 -74.94 0.59
CA ARG A 16 -6.25 -73.92 -0.26
C ARG A 16 -7.08 -72.64 -0.35
N LEU A 17 -8.40 -72.76 -0.47
CA LEU A 17 -9.32 -71.63 -0.49
C LEU A 17 -9.25 -70.84 0.83
N GLY A 18 -9.14 -71.54 1.96
CA GLY A 18 -8.93 -70.91 3.28
C GLY A 18 -7.62 -70.12 3.36
N ILE A 19 -6.52 -70.70 2.87
CA ILE A 19 -5.22 -70.02 2.81
C ILE A 19 -5.28 -68.80 1.88
N LEU A 20 -5.91 -68.92 0.71
CA LEU A 20 -6.06 -67.83 -0.24
C LEU A 20 -6.88 -66.66 0.35
N LYS A 21 -7.99 -66.96 1.04
CA LYS A 21 -8.79 -65.94 1.74
C LYS A 21 -7.97 -65.21 2.81
N PHE A 22 -7.17 -65.94 3.58
CA PHE A 22 -6.29 -65.34 4.59
C PHE A 22 -5.20 -64.45 3.96
N LEU A 23 -4.56 -64.92 2.89
CA LEU A 23 -3.56 -64.15 2.15
C LEU A 23 -4.15 -62.87 1.56
N SER A 24 -5.37 -62.95 1.02
CA SER A 24 -6.09 -61.81 0.45
C SER A 24 -6.41 -60.73 1.49
N VAL A 25 -6.73 -61.11 2.73
CA VAL A 25 -6.93 -60.16 3.83
C VAL A 25 -5.63 -59.42 4.16
N ILE A 26 -4.50 -60.14 4.22
CA ILE A 26 -3.19 -59.53 4.48
C ILE A 26 -2.80 -58.57 3.34
N GLU A 27 -2.97 -58.98 2.09
CA GLU A 27 -2.68 -58.15 0.92
C GLU A 27 -3.53 -56.87 0.93
N SER A 28 -4.82 -56.98 1.22
CA SER A 28 -5.70 -55.81 1.34
C SER A 28 -5.27 -54.86 2.46
N LEU A 29 -4.82 -55.39 3.59
CA LEU A 29 -4.30 -54.58 4.71
C LEU A 29 -3.02 -53.82 4.31
N LEU A 30 -2.12 -54.47 3.57
CA LEU A 30 -0.90 -53.83 3.06
C LEU A 30 -1.23 -52.72 2.05
N VAL A 31 -2.14 -52.97 1.11
CA VAL A 31 -2.58 -51.96 0.13
C VAL A 31 -3.23 -50.77 0.84
N MET A 32 -4.07 -51.01 1.84
CA MET A 32 -4.70 -49.96 2.64
C MET A 32 -3.65 -49.11 3.40
N PHE A 33 -2.64 -49.75 3.99
CA PHE A 33 -1.55 -49.06 4.68
C PHE A 33 -0.73 -48.17 3.74
N LEU A 34 -0.38 -48.68 2.55
CA LEU A 34 0.30 -47.91 1.50
C LEU A 34 -0.54 -46.69 1.08
N ALA A 35 -1.81 -46.90 0.76
CA ALA A 35 -2.72 -45.82 0.38
C ALA A 35 -2.85 -44.74 1.46
N PHE A 36 -2.87 -45.13 2.75
CA PHE A 36 -2.94 -44.19 3.87
C PHE A 36 -1.69 -43.31 3.99
N ILE A 37 -0.50 -43.87 3.79
CA ILE A 37 0.76 -43.09 3.77
C ILE A 37 0.74 -42.11 2.60
N PHE A 38 0.37 -42.56 1.39
CA PHE A 38 0.28 -41.69 0.22
C PHE A 38 -0.68 -40.51 0.42
N ILE A 39 -1.83 -40.71 1.07
CA ILE A 39 -2.78 -39.63 1.35
C ILE A 39 -2.17 -38.61 2.31
N LYS A 40 -1.45 -39.06 3.36
CA LYS A 40 -0.76 -38.14 4.27
C LYS A 40 0.29 -37.31 3.56
N ASP A 41 1.11 -37.94 2.72
CA ASP A 41 2.15 -37.25 1.95
C ASP A 41 1.54 -36.26 0.95
N LEU A 42 0.43 -36.62 0.30
CA LEU A 42 -0.32 -35.73 -0.58
C LEU A 42 -0.84 -34.49 0.18
N ILE A 43 -1.40 -34.67 1.38
CA ILE A 43 -1.90 -33.57 2.21
C ILE A 43 -0.74 -32.66 2.63
N ILE A 44 0.40 -33.23 3.07
CA ILE A 44 1.58 -32.46 3.45
C ILE A 44 2.11 -31.67 2.25
N ALA A 45 2.22 -32.30 1.08
CA ALA A 45 2.65 -31.63 -0.15
C ALA A 45 1.72 -30.48 -0.54
N LEU A 46 0.39 -30.66 -0.40
CA LEU A 46 -0.58 -29.61 -0.66
C LEU A 46 -0.42 -28.43 0.31
N ILE A 47 -0.30 -28.71 1.61
CA ILE A 47 -0.08 -27.68 2.62
C ILE A 47 1.22 -26.91 2.33
N LEU A 48 2.33 -27.61 2.07
CA LEU A 48 3.60 -26.99 1.71
C LEU A 48 3.49 -26.16 0.43
N GLY A 49 2.80 -26.65 -0.59
CA GLY A 49 2.54 -25.91 -1.83
C GLY A 49 1.82 -24.59 -1.57
N VAL A 50 0.75 -24.61 -0.75
CA VAL A 50 0.04 -23.39 -0.34
C VAL A 50 0.96 -22.42 0.39
N PHE A 51 1.76 -22.90 1.35
CA PHE A 51 2.71 -22.07 2.07
C PHE A 51 3.74 -21.42 1.15
N ILE A 52 4.32 -22.19 0.21
CA ILE A 52 5.29 -21.69 -0.76
C ILE A 52 4.65 -20.64 -1.67
N CYS A 53 3.45 -20.87 -2.18
CA CYS A 53 2.72 -19.91 -3.01
C CYS A 53 2.45 -18.59 -2.26
N VAL A 54 1.93 -18.67 -1.02
CA VAL A 54 1.66 -17.49 -0.19
C VAL A 54 2.94 -16.74 0.13
N PHE A 55 4.00 -17.46 0.50
CA PHE A 55 5.29 -16.86 0.83
C PHE A 55 5.93 -16.17 -0.39
N PHE A 56 5.93 -16.85 -1.54
CA PHE A 56 6.42 -16.29 -2.79
C PHE A 56 5.63 -15.05 -3.22
N TYR A 57 4.30 -15.11 -3.14
CA TYR A 57 3.45 -13.95 -3.42
C TYR A 57 3.78 -12.78 -2.48
N ARG A 58 3.93 -13.04 -1.18
CA ARG A 58 4.22 -11.99 -0.19
C ARG A 58 5.58 -11.33 -0.44
N ILE A 59 6.63 -12.11 -0.71
CA ILE A 59 7.97 -11.57 -1.01
C ILE A 59 7.95 -10.78 -2.31
N THR A 60 7.40 -11.37 -3.37
CA THR A 60 7.37 -10.76 -4.70
C THR A 60 6.54 -9.48 -4.67
N SER A 61 5.34 -9.51 -4.08
CA SER A 61 4.49 -8.33 -3.90
C SER A 61 5.19 -7.23 -3.11
N LYS A 62 5.90 -7.57 -2.02
CA LYS A 62 6.67 -6.59 -1.24
C LYS A 62 7.79 -5.97 -2.08
N LYS A 63 8.53 -6.78 -2.85
CA LYS A 63 9.59 -6.31 -3.74
C LYS A 63 9.04 -5.37 -4.82
N LEU A 64 7.94 -5.76 -5.49
CA LEU A 64 7.30 -4.91 -6.50
C LEU A 64 6.77 -3.61 -5.91
N LYS A 65 6.11 -3.64 -4.75
CA LYS A 65 5.63 -2.42 -4.07
C LYS A 65 6.79 -1.48 -3.74
N ASN A 66 7.92 -2.01 -3.26
CA ASN A 66 9.10 -1.20 -3.02
C ASN A 66 9.66 -0.61 -4.32
N SER A 67 9.71 -1.38 -5.40
CA SER A 67 10.14 -0.87 -6.71
C SER A 67 9.21 0.22 -7.26
N LEU A 68 7.90 0.12 -7.04
CA LEU A 68 6.94 1.16 -7.40
C LEU A 68 7.17 2.44 -6.58
N ASN A 69 7.32 2.33 -5.26
CA ASN A 69 7.62 3.48 -4.40
C ASN A 69 8.94 4.16 -4.80
N ASN A 70 9.98 3.38 -5.11
CA ASN A 70 11.26 3.90 -5.58
C ASN A 70 11.10 4.65 -6.91
N LEU A 71 10.27 4.13 -7.83
CA LEU A 71 9.99 4.79 -9.10
C LEU A 71 9.24 6.11 -8.91
N GLU A 72 8.26 6.16 -7.98
CA GLU A 72 7.60 7.41 -7.60
C GLU A 72 8.60 8.43 -7.05
N GLU A 73 9.48 8.02 -6.14
CA GLU A 73 10.53 8.87 -5.59
C GLU A 73 11.51 9.36 -6.66
N GLU A 74 11.91 8.49 -7.60
CA GLU A 74 12.79 8.84 -8.71
C GLU A 74 12.14 9.87 -9.64
N VAL A 75 10.89 9.65 -10.06
CA VAL A 75 10.13 10.59 -10.90
C VAL A 75 9.97 11.94 -10.20
N LEU A 76 9.61 11.94 -8.91
CA LEU A 76 9.52 13.17 -8.13
C LEU A 76 10.89 13.86 -8.03
N SER A 77 11.95 13.11 -7.77
CA SER A 77 13.31 13.67 -7.66
C SER A 77 13.78 14.29 -8.97
N LEU A 78 13.44 13.69 -10.12
CA LEU A 78 13.74 14.22 -11.45
C LEU A 78 13.01 15.55 -11.66
N PHE A 79 11.70 15.59 -11.37
CA PHE A 79 10.91 16.81 -11.46
C PHE A 79 11.46 17.93 -10.56
N LEU A 80 11.85 17.60 -9.33
CA LEU A 80 12.42 18.57 -8.39
C LEU A 80 13.77 19.09 -8.89
N ARG A 81 14.66 18.23 -9.37
CA ARG A 81 15.96 18.63 -9.95
C ARG A 81 15.78 19.57 -11.15
N GLN A 82 14.82 19.30 -12.02
CA GLN A 82 14.49 20.16 -13.17
C GLN A 82 14.00 21.55 -12.75
N ASN A 83 13.46 21.68 -11.53
CA ASN A 83 12.93 22.93 -10.99
C ASN A 83 13.79 23.49 -9.84
N ASN A 84 15.08 23.14 -9.77
CA ASN A 84 16.02 23.55 -8.71
C ASN A 84 15.51 23.34 -7.27
N ALA A 85 14.70 22.30 -7.07
CA ALA A 85 14.07 21.97 -5.82
C ALA A 85 14.67 20.72 -5.18
N LYS A 86 14.51 20.58 -3.86
CA LYS A 86 15.01 19.44 -3.09
C LYS A 86 14.06 19.02 -1.97
N ILE A 87 14.10 17.74 -1.63
CA ILE A 87 13.35 17.21 -0.47
C ILE A 87 14.16 17.49 0.80
N SER A 88 13.53 18.10 1.79
CA SER A 88 14.12 18.29 3.12
C SER A 88 14.34 16.95 3.83
N LYS A 89 15.42 16.85 4.61
CA LYS A 89 15.68 15.67 5.45
C LYS A 89 14.79 15.63 6.70
N LYS A 90 14.28 16.79 7.15
CA LYS A 90 13.50 16.93 8.38
C LYS A 90 12.08 17.38 8.06
N ALA A 91 11.11 16.73 8.70
CA ALA A 91 9.71 17.14 8.70
C ALA A 91 9.53 18.39 9.60
N ILE A 92 8.43 19.12 9.40
CA ILE A 92 8.08 20.29 10.22
C ILE A 92 7.60 19.80 11.57
N LEU A 93 8.15 20.32 12.67
CA LEU A 93 7.69 19.98 14.02
C LEU A 93 6.48 20.83 14.39
N LEU A 94 5.65 20.34 15.32
CA LEU A 94 4.48 21.07 15.81
C LEU A 94 4.85 22.48 16.30
N LYS A 95 5.94 22.61 17.07
CA LYS A 95 6.43 23.90 17.58
C LYS A 95 6.76 24.90 16.46
N ASP A 96 7.35 24.40 15.37
CA ASP A 96 7.69 25.22 14.22
C ASP A 96 6.41 25.64 13.47
N PHE A 97 5.41 24.77 13.38
CA PHE A 97 4.11 25.10 12.79
C PHE A 97 3.32 26.11 13.63
N GLU A 98 3.27 25.94 14.95
CA GLU A 98 2.59 26.87 15.88
C GLU A 98 3.20 28.27 15.80
N SER A 99 4.51 28.38 15.57
CA SER A 99 5.18 29.68 15.36
C SER A 99 4.66 30.47 14.15
N LEU A 100 3.99 29.80 13.20
CA LEU A 100 3.38 30.43 12.03
C LEU A 100 2.03 31.10 12.34
N ASN A 101 1.47 30.86 13.53
CA ASN A 101 0.19 31.41 14.00
C ASN A 101 -1.00 31.16 13.05
N LEU A 102 -0.96 30.08 12.26
CA LEU A 102 -2.02 29.72 11.30
C LEU A 102 -3.24 29.04 11.96
N SER A 103 -3.10 28.56 13.20
CA SER A 103 -4.17 27.95 13.98
C SER A 103 -3.86 28.15 15.46
N GLU A 104 -4.89 28.29 16.30
CA GLU A 104 -4.73 28.62 17.73
C GLU A 104 -3.95 27.55 18.49
N LYS A 105 -4.47 26.31 18.46
CA LYS A 105 -3.92 25.13 19.15
C LYS A 105 -4.30 23.85 18.43
N LEU A 106 -3.39 22.88 18.43
CA LEU A 106 -3.54 21.61 17.73
C LEU A 106 -3.47 20.44 18.70
N ASN A 107 -4.48 19.57 18.65
CA ASN A 107 -4.51 18.32 19.41
C ASN A 107 -3.68 17.22 18.74
N GLU A 108 -3.71 17.18 17.41
CA GLU A 108 -3.00 16.21 16.60
C GLU A 108 -2.32 16.96 15.45
N PHE A 109 -1.06 16.64 15.17
CA PHE A 109 -0.30 17.21 14.06
C PHE A 109 0.63 16.17 13.46
N ASN A 110 0.59 16.04 12.15
CA ASN A 110 1.50 15.23 11.37
C ASN A 110 1.93 15.99 10.12
N SER A 111 3.21 15.92 9.79
CA SER A 111 3.78 16.56 8.61
C SER A 111 4.69 15.58 7.86
N LEU A 112 4.67 15.68 6.53
CA LEU A 112 5.65 14.98 5.70
C LEU A 112 6.88 15.86 5.45
N LYS A 113 7.89 15.30 4.79
CA LYS A 113 9.11 16.02 4.45
C LYS A 113 8.80 17.17 3.47
N PRO A 114 9.16 18.42 3.79
CA PRO A 114 8.96 19.53 2.89
C PRO A 114 9.75 19.41 1.58
N LEU A 115 9.12 19.85 0.49
CA LEU A 115 9.75 20.14 -0.79
C LEU A 115 10.20 21.60 -0.77
N ILE A 116 11.49 21.84 -0.90
CA ILE A 116 12.09 23.18 -0.86
C ILE A 116 12.40 23.60 -2.29
N PHE A 117 11.66 24.57 -2.79
CA PHE A 117 11.95 25.32 -4.01
C PHE A 117 12.77 26.58 -3.65
N GLU A 118 13.33 27.26 -4.64
CA GLU A 118 14.08 28.51 -4.42
C GLU A 118 13.24 29.58 -3.70
N ASN A 119 11.96 29.69 -4.07
CA ASN A 119 11.08 30.80 -3.65
C ASN A 119 10.05 30.42 -2.57
N PHE A 120 9.88 29.13 -2.31
CA PHE A 120 8.91 28.63 -1.34
C PHE A 120 9.21 27.20 -0.90
N SER A 121 8.64 26.78 0.23
CA SER A 121 8.54 25.39 0.64
C SER A 121 7.10 24.90 0.53
N LEU A 122 6.92 23.63 0.20
CA LEU A 122 5.63 22.94 0.23
C LEU A 122 5.73 21.72 1.14
N CYS A 123 4.78 21.52 2.04
CA CYS A 123 4.76 20.40 2.97
C CYS A 123 3.34 19.87 3.11
N ASP A 124 3.16 18.56 2.98
CA ASP A 124 1.88 17.94 3.34
C ASP A 124 1.72 17.94 4.85
N ILE A 125 0.57 18.42 5.30
CA ILE A 125 0.24 18.54 6.71
C ILE A 125 -1.18 18.06 6.96
N LYS A 126 -1.34 17.44 8.13
CA LYS A 126 -2.61 16.96 8.64
C LYS A 126 -2.68 17.32 10.11
N PHE A 127 -3.76 17.98 10.51
CA PHE A 127 -3.95 18.33 11.90
C PHE A 127 -5.41 18.33 12.30
N LYS A 128 -5.62 18.32 13.62
CA LYS A 128 -6.92 18.50 14.23
C LYS A 128 -6.82 19.59 15.27
N ASP A 129 -7.71 20.57 15.18
CA ASP A 129 -7.73 21.69 16.12
C ASP A 129 -8.48 21.34 17.43
N ASP A 130 -8.52 22.29 18.34
CA ASP A 130 -9.24 22.19 19.62
C ASP A 130 -10.76 22.09 19.45
N LYS A 131 -11.30 22.65 18.37
CA LYS A 131 -12.72 22.54 17.99
C LYS A 131 -13.05 21.20 17.33
N LYS A 132 -12.09 20.25 17.29
CA LYS A 132 -12.18 18.94 16.64
C LYS A 132 -12.41 19.01 15.12
N ARG A 133 -12.18 20.16 14.50
CA ARG A 133 -12.18 20.34 13.04
C ARG A 133 -10.91 19.71 12.49
N PHE A 134 -11.06 19.04 11.36
CA PHE A 134 -10.00 18.27 10.74
C PHE A 134 -9.48 18.98 9.50
N PHE A 135 -8.17 19.16 9.40
CA PHE A 135 -7.51 19.69 8.22
C PHE A 135 -6.59 18.63 7.59
N CYS A 136 -6.63 18.54 6.27
CA CYS A 136 -5.72 17.74 5.46
C CYS A 136 -5.43 18.48 4.16
N GLY A 137 -4.15 18.65 3.84
CA GLY A 137 -3.74 19.36 2.64
C GLY A 137 -2.28 19.73 2.69
N VAL A 138 -1.97 20.92 2.15
CA VAL A 138 -0.59 21.40 2.02
C VAL A 138 -0.38 22.73 2.72
N LEU A 139 0.78 22.87 3.34
CA LEU A 139 1.36 24.11 3.80
C LEU A 139 2.33 24.62 2.74
N ILE A 140 2.15 25.85 2.30
CA ILE A 140 3.11 26.57 1.46
C ILE A 140 3.66 27.73 2.25
N GLN A 141 4.99 27.81 2.37
CA GLN A 141 5.67 28.93 3.00
C GLN A 141 6.51 29.65 1.96
N SER A 142 6.28 30.94 1.77
CA SER A 142 7.04 31.76 0.85
C SER A 142 7.47 33.06 1.52
N LYS A 143 8.69 33.50 1.19
CA LYS A 143 9.19 34.83 1.53
C LYS A 143 8.72 35.92 0.57
N LEU A 144 8.24 35.54 -0.62
CA LEU A 144 7.89 36.47 -1.70
C LEU A 144 6.39 36.71 -1.82
N ALA A 145 5.57 35.77 -1.37
CA ALA A 145 4.11 35.86 -1.49
C ALA A 145 3.53 36.93 -0.54
N LYS A 146 2.71 37.83 -1.09
CA LYS A 146 2.10 38.96 -0.36
C LYS A 146 0.58 38.87 -0.23
N LYS A 147 -0.06 37.92 -0.92
CA LYS A 147 -1.52 37.76 -0.87
C LYS A 147 -1.94 37.26 0.51
N GLU A 148 -3.09 37.73 0.99
CA GLU A 148 -3.69 37.27 2.25
C GLU A 148 -5.07 36.68 1.98
N PHE A 149 -5.33 35.52 2.58
CA PHE A 149 -6.60 34.82 2.52
C PHE A 149 -7.13 34.67 3.94
N LYS A 150 -8.02 35.58 4.34
CA LYS A 150 -8.45 35.73 5.74
C LYS A 150 -9.56 34.78 6.18
N ASN A 151 -10.16 34.04 5.25
CA ASN A 151 -11.28 33.16 5.55
C ASN A 151 -10.79 31.77 6.00
N GLU A 152 -10.55 31.59 7.31
CA GLU A 152 -10.12 30.31 7.89
C GLU A 152 -11.18 29.20 7.70
N GLU A 153 -12.47 29.54 7.67
CA GLU A 153 -13.51 28.51 7.52
C GLU A 153 -13.47 27.81 6.15
N SER A 154 -12.86 28.43 5.14
CA SER A 154 -12.73 27.88 3.80
C SER A 154 -11.97 26.54 3.76
N ILE A 155 -10.96 26.37 4.62
CA ILE A 155 -10.12 25.16 4.64
C ILE A 155 -10.77 23.96 5.34
N TYR A 156 -11.89 24.17 6.05
CA TYR A 156 -12.64 23.10 6.72
C TYR A 156 -13.88 22.65 5.92
N GLN A 157 -14.10 23.22 4.75
CA GLN A 157 -15.21 22.83 3.88
C GLN A 157 -14.98 21.45 3.27
N LYS A 158 -16.07 20.74 3.01
CA LYS A 158 -16.01 19.43 2.36
C LYS A 158 -15.51 19.57 0.93
N LEU A 159 -14.34 18.98 0.65
CA LEU A 159 -13.76 18.96 -0.69
C LEU A 159 -14.52 17.97 -1.59
N ASN A 160 -15.02 18.46 -2.72
CA ASN A 160 -15.75 17.64 -3.70
C ASN A 160 -14.84 17.08 -4.81
N LYS A 161 -13.70 17.73 -5.07
CA LYS A 161 -12.73 17.33 -6.09
C LYS A 161 -11.59 16.53 -5.46
N LYS A 162 -11.13 15.49 -6.16
CA LYS A 162 -9.94 14.73 -5.77
C LYS A 162 -8.65 15.46 -6.15
N GLU A 163 -8.68 16.14 -7.29
CA GLU A 163 -7.54 16.89 -7.79
C GLU A 163 -7.24 18.11 -6.93
N PHE A 164 -5.96 18.49 -6.87
CA PHE A 164 -5.51 19.70 -6.21
C PHE A 164 -6.16 20.95 -6.82
N ASP A 165 -6.70 21.83 -5.99
CA ASP A 165 -7.29 23.10 -6.38
C ASP A 165 -6.97 24.13 -5.29
N MET A 166 -6.96 25.41 -5.64
CA MET A 166 -6.71 26.52 -4.69
C MET A 166 -8.00 27.20 -4.23
N SER A 167 -9.14 26.54 -4.39
CA SER A 167 -10.45 27.04 -3.95
C SER A 167 -10.59 27.15 -2.43
N ALA A 168 -9.95 26.27 -1.66
CA ALA A 168 -9.99 26.24 -0.20
C ALA A 168 -8.63 26.64 0.37
N ILE A 169 -8.38 27.94 0.47
CA ILE A 169 -7.11 28.52 0.90
C ILE A 169 -7.30 29.49 2.08
N PHE A 170 -6.42 29.36 3.06
CA PHE A 170 -6.28 30.29 4.18
C PHE A 170 -4.80 30.61 4.36
N GLY A 171 -4.44 31.86 4.62
CA GLY A 171 -3.04 32.18 4.84
C GLY A 171 -2.77 33.66 5.01
N PHE A 172 -1.74 33.97 5.78
CA PHE A 172 -1.27 35.34 6.02
C PHE A 172 0.25 35.35 6.17
N LYS A 173 0.87 36.50 5.89
CA LYS A 173 2.33 36.73 6.02
C LYS A 173 3.18 35.66 5.32
N GLY A 174 2.78 35.26 4.11
CA GLY A 174 3.54 34.32 3.28
C GLY A 174 3.42 32.85 3.69
N ASN A 175 2.56 32.50 4.65
CA ASN A 175 2.24 31.10 4.99
C ASN A 175 0.80 30.78 4.60
N TYR A 176 0.59 29.70 3.85
CA TYR A 176 -0.69 29.32 3.26
C TYR A 176 -1.03 27.86 3.55
N LEU A 177 -2.24 27.63 4.03
CA LEU A 177 -2.91 26.35 4.14
C LEU A 177 -3.86 26.19 2.95
N ILE A 178 -3.66 25.15 2.17
CA ILE A 178 -4.56 24.79 1.07
C ILE A 178 -5.12 23.41 1.36
N ALA A 179 -6.43 23.32 1.56
CA ALA A 179 -7.09 22.04 1.80
C ALA A 179 -7.12 21.25 0.49
N SER A 180 -6.60 20.02 0.52
CA SER A 180 -6.58 19.15 -0.65
C SER A 180 -6.62 17.69 -0.25
N MET A 181 -7.36 16.89 -1.02
CA MET A 181 -7.40 15.43 -0.86
C MET A 181 -6.15 14.75 -1.43
N GLN A 182 -5.45 15.42 -2.34
CA GLN A 182 -4.28 14.89 -3.04
C GLN A 182 -3.16 15.94 -3.07
N ASN A 183 -1.93 15.48 -2.81
CA ASN A 183 -0.74 16.34 -2.91
C ASN A 183 -0.62 16.88 -4.35
N PRO A 184 -0.35 18.18 -4.56
CA PRO A 184 -0.15 18.78 -5.88
C PRO A 184 0.96 18.10 -6.70
N PHE A 185 1.93 17.50 -6.03
CA PHE A 185 3.05 16.76 -6.62
C PHE A 185 2.89 15.23 -6.54
N PHE A 186 1.66 14.74 -6.46
CA PHE A 186 1.36 13.31 -6.49
C PHE A 186 1.63 12.70 -7.88
N ILE A 187 2.20 11.50 -7.88
CA ILE A 187 2.51 10.73 -9.10
C ILE A 187 1.55 9.55 -9.22
N ASN A 188 0.80 9.49 -10.31
CA ASN A 188 -0.06 8.36 -10.63
C ASN A 188 0.69 7.40 -11.58
N LEU A 189 1.30 6.34 -11.04
CA LEU A 189 1.99 5.33 -11.84
C LEU A 189 1.09 4.50 -12.77
N LYS A 190 -0.24 4.62 -12.67
CA LYS A 190 -1.16 4.03 -13.66
C LYS A 190 -1.12 4.78 -15.00
N GLU A 191 -0.66 6.02 -14.99
CA GLU A 191 -0.54 6.86 -16.17
C GLU A 191 0.92 6.96 -16.65
N PRO A 192 1.15 7.29 -17.93
CA PRO A 192 2.50 7.50 -18.43
C PRO A 192 3.27 8.58 -17.65
N ILE A 193 4.57 8.39 -17.45
CA ILE A 193 5.43 9.35 -16.73
C ILE A 193 5.37 10.75 -17.35
N LYS A 194 5.30 10.85 -18.69
CA LYS A 194 5.18 12.14 -19.39
C LYS A 194 3.93 12.92 -18.97
N VAL A 195 2.79 12.23 -18.83
CA VAL A 195 1.52 12.86 -18.41
C VAL A 195 1.64 13.34 -16.96
N ASN A 196 2.26 12.54 -16.09
CA ASN A 196 2.55 12.97 -14.73
C ASN A 196 3.42 14.23 -14.69
N LEU A 197 4.54 14.26 -15.43
CA LEU A 197 5.43 15.43 -15.45
C LEU A 197 4.73 16.71 -15.95
N ILE A 198 3.88 16.61 -16.98
CA ILE A 198 3.06 17.74 -17.45
C ILE A 198 2.13 18.22 -16.33
N ARG A 199 1.42 17.30 -15.67
CA ARG A 199 0.53 17.64 -14.55
C ARG A 199 1.28 18.29 -13.38
N LEU A 200 2.46 17.79 -13.01
CA LEU A 200 3.29 18.38 -11.96
C LEU A 200 3.68 19.83 -12.32
N GLN A 201 4.01 20.08 -13.60
CA GLN A 201 4.32 21.41 -14.09
C GLN A 201 3.11 22.35 -14.06
N GLU A 202 1.94 21.87 -14.49
CA GLU A 202 0.68 22.64 -14.42
C GLU A 202 0.34 23.03 -12.98
N ARG A 203 0.49 22.11 -12.01
CA ARG A 203 0.25 22.39 -10.59
C ARG A 203 1.26 23.37 -10.01
N LEU A 204 2.53 23.28 -10.41
CA LEU A 204 3.55 24.25 -10.04
C LEU A 204 3.22 25.65 -10.57
N SER A 205 2.82 25.76 -11.83
CA SER A 205 2.41 27.02 -12.46
C SER A 205 1.16 27.59 -11.79
N LEU A 206 0.18 26.75 -11.47
CA LEU A 206 -1.02 27.15 -10.74
C LEU A 206 -0.66 27.75 -9.38
N ILE A 207 0.21 27.10 -8.60
CA ILE A 207 0.71 27.62 -7.31
C ILE A 207 1.42 28.97 -7.49
N LYS A 208 2.28 29.10 -8.52
CA LYS A 208 2.99 30.35 -8.82
C LYS A 208 2.01 31.49 -9.12
N GLN A 209 1.04 31.25 -10.01
CA GLN A 209 0.02 32.25 -10.38
C GLN A 209 -0.91 32.62 -9.23
N GLY A 210 -1.31 31.66 -8.40
CA GLY A 210 -2.25 31.95 -7.32
C GLY A 210 -1.61 32.72 -6.17
N LEU A 211 -0.33 32.48 -5.85
CA LEU A 211 0.31 33.01 -4.64
C LEU A 211 1.37 34.10 -4.89
N PHE A 212 2.02 34.11 -6.04
CA PHE A 212 3.22 34.93 -6.30
C PHE A 212 3.02 36.00 -7.38
N ASP A 213 2.14 35.76 -8.35
CA ASP A 213 1.69 36.77 -9.33
C ASP A 213 0.63 37.70 -8.70
#